data_AF-K2DZ39-F1
#
_entry.id   AF-K2DZ39-F1
#
_cell.length_a   1.000
_cell.length_b   1.000
_cell.length_c   1.000
_cell.angle_alpha   90.00
_cell.angle_beta   90.00
_cell.angle_gamma   90.00
#
_symmetry.space_group_name_H-M   'P 1'
#
loop_
_entity.id
_entity.type
_entity.pdbx_description
1 polymer ?
#
loop_
_entity_poly.entity_id
_entity_poly.type
_entity_poly.pdbx_seq_one_letter_code
_entity_poly.pdbx_strand_id
1 'polypeptide(L)'
;MSSGKYFSQGGEFLKYKSDISEKSEKEIFWEQKRAEIEKITDRLGKGIDEKIKEAVTAFSAHEFPTSQSCEGHVGDEEEGKSFPWVEIDAPEPENWQENEEKKKEWQMENLKQQKRVIDLLEEFYRARQTAFDARLHLRNIGAFGAFRVQSTGAEIMDILPEEEQKKKLELYWKEIDEFSAFLKEKYFSK
;
A
#
# COMPACT_ATOMS: atom_id res chain seq x y z
N MET A 1 -60.29 11.92 12.29
CA MET A 1 -59.08 12.24 13.07
C MET A 1 -58.62 10.96 13.74
N SER A 2 -57.43 10.40 13.64
CA SER A 2 -56.19 10.63 12.89
C SER A 2 -55.53 9.25 12.83
N SER A 3 -55.24 8.71 11.63
CA SER A 3 -54.48 7.48 11.47
C SER A 3 -52.99 7.81 11.45
N GLY A 4 -52.29 7.42 12.52
CA GLY A 4 -50.84 7.56 12.64
C GLY A 4 -50.11 6.62 11.68
N LYS A 5 -49.31 7.19 10.77
CA LYS A 5 -48.29 6.49 10.00
C LYS A 5 -47.09 6.23 10.91
N TYR A 6 -46.68 4.98 11.10
CA TYR A 6 -45.39 4.64 11.67
C TYR A 6 -44.56 3.79 10.69
N PHE A 7 -43.52 4.44 10.18
CA PHE A 7 -42.14 4.01 9.91
C PHE A 7 -41.84 2.75 9.07
N SER A 8 -41.41 3.03 7.84
CA SER A 8 -40.54 2.25 6.96
C SER A 8 -39.08 2.25 7.47
N GLN A 9 -38.73 1.39 8.43
CA GLN A 9 -37.32 1.17 8.83
C GLN A 9 -36.88 -0.31 8.82
N GLY A 10 -37.78 -1.24 8.54
CA GLY A 10 -37.46 -2.68 8.54
C GLY A 10 -36.71 -3.19 7.30
N GLY A 11 -36.84 -2.51 6.15
CA GLY A 11 -36.28 -2.97 4.87
C GLY A 11 -34.77 -2.77 4.73
N GLU A 12 -34.25 -1.63 5.20
CA GLU A 12 -32.81 -1.32 5.18
C GLU A 12 -32.02 -2.21 6.15
N PHE A 13 -32.59 -2.50 7.32
CA PHE A 13 -31.94 -3.33 8.34
C PHE A 13 -31.83 -4.81 7.92
N LEU A 14 -32.82 -5.32 7.19
CA LEU A 14 -32.81 -6.69 6.66
C LEU A 14 -31.86 -6.85 5.48
N LYS A 15 -31.77 -5.84 4.59
CA LYS A 15 -30.79 -5.81 3.51
C LYS A 15 -29.35 -5.73 4.04
N TYR A 16 -29.12 -4.90 5.05
CA TYR A 16 -27.80 -4.80 5.69
C TYR A 16 -27.37 -6.13 6.35
N LYS A 17 -28.30 -6.88 6.94
CA LYS A 17 -28.01 -8.23 7.46
C LYS A 17 -27.81 -9.29 6.38
N SER A 18 -28.52 -9.21 5.24
CA SER A 18 -28.28 -10.14 4.12
C SER A 18 -26.93 -9.89 3.46
N ASP A 19 -26.52 -8.63 3.30
CA ASP A 19 -25.24 -8.26 2.69
C ASP A 19 -24.04 -8.66 3.58
N ILE A 20 -24.19 -8.63 4.91
CA ILE A 20 -23.17 -9.15 5.85
C ILE A 20 -23.13 -10.69 5.87
N SER A 21 -24.25 -11.34 5.55
CA SER A 21 -24.37 -12.80 5.50
C SER A 21 -23.75 -13.42 4.25
N GLU A 22 -23.36 -12.62 3.25
CA GLU A 22 -22.82 -13.10 1.96
C GLU A 22 -21.34 -12.78 1.74
N LYS A 23 -20.73 -11.92 2.56
CA LYS A 23 -19.29 -11.62 2.44
C LYS A 23 -18.46 -12.80 2.94
N SER A 24 -17.48 -13.20 2.14
CA SER A 24 -16.46 -14.17 2.53
C SER A 24 -15.63 -13.65 3.70
N GLU A 25 -15.05 -14.54 4.50
CA GLU A 25 -14.12 -14.19 5.59
C GLU A 25 -12.97 -13.29 5.09
N LYS A 26 -12.53 -13.50 3.84
CA LYS A 26 -11.50 -12.70 3.18
C LYS A 26 -11.95 -11.28 2.89
N GLU A 27 -13.19 -11.07 2.47
CA GLU A 27 -13.73 -9.73 2.24
C GLU A 27 -13.87 -8.98 3.57
N ILE A 28 -14.34 -9.67 4.60
CA ILE A 28 -14.40 -9.11 5.96
C ILE A 28 -12.99 -8.71 6.43
N PHE A 29 -12.00 -9.58 6.25
CA PHE A 29 -10.61 -9.26 6.62
C PHE A 29 -10.05 -8.08 5.81
N TRP A 30 -10.30 -8.04 4.50
CA TRP A 30 -9.87 -6.92 3.65
C TRP A 30 -10.48 -5.60 4.11
N GLU A 31 -11.79 -5.57 4.39
CA GLU A 31 -12.49 -4.40 4.90
C GLU A 31 -11.97 -3.97 6.28
N GLN A 32 -11.67 -4.93 7.15
CA GLN A 32 -11.03 -4.65 8.44
C GLN A 32 -9.65 -4.03 8.25
N LYS A 33 -8.81 -4.56 7.35
CA LYS A 33 -7.50 -3.98 7.03
C LYS A 33 -7.61 -2.58 6.45
N ARG A 34 -8.57 -2.34 5.56
CA ARG A 34 -8.83 -1.00 5.05
C ARG A 34 -9.23 -0.06 6.18
N ALA A 35 -10.15 -0.47 7.06
CA ALA A 35 -10.60 0.33 8.20
C ALA A 35 -9.51 0.58 9.27
N GLU A 36 -8.55 -0.33 9.43
CA GLU A 36 -7.34 -0.12 10.24
C GLU A 36 -6.47 0.97 9.63
N ILE A 37 -6.22 0.91 8.33
CA ILE A 37 -5.40 1.88 7.57
C ILE A 37 -5.99 3.28 7.62
N GLU A 38 -7.31 3.43 7.53
CA GLU A 38 -7.99 4.73 7.65
C GLU A 38 -7.76 5.42 9.00
N LYS A 39 -7.36 4.68 10.04
CA LYS A 39 -7.08 5.21 11.38
C LYS A 39 -5.60 5.47 11.63
N ILE A 40 -4.72 5.04 10.72
CA ILE A 40 -3.29 5.30 10.83
C ILE A 40 -3.07 6.78 10.62
N THR A 41 -2.35 7.40 11.55
CA THR A 41 -1.92 8.79 11.45
C THR A 41 -0.42 8.89 11.75
N ASP A 42 0.24 9.85 11.10
CA ASP A 42 1.62 10.19 11.41
C ASP A 42 1.73 10.91 12.77
N ARG A 43 2.95 11.31 13.15
CA ARG A 43 3.19 12.05 14.40
C ARG A 43 2.56 13.44 14.45
N LEU A 44 2.09 13.95 13.31
CA LEU A 44 1.38 15.22 13.17
C LEU A 44 -0.14 15.04 13.14
N GLY A 45 -0.64 13.79 13.22
CA GLY A 45 -2.05 13.46 13.13
C GLY A 45 -2.60 13.42 11.70
N LYS A 46 -1.74 13.47 10.67
CA LYS A 46 -2.16 13.36 9.27
C LYS A 46 -2.33 11.88 8.90
N GLY A 47 -3.44 11.56 8.23
CA GLY A 47 -3.69 10.21 7.72
C GLY A 47 -2.78 9.85 6.54
N ILE A 48 -2.85 8.59 6.12
CA ILE A 48 -2.22 8.13 4.88
C ILE A 48 -2.86 8.82 3.68
N ASP A 49 -2.07 9.20 2.68
CA ASP A 49 -2.52 9.84 1.44
C ASP A 49 -3.55 8.98 0.68
N GLU A 50 -4.65 9.57 0.21
CA GLU A 50 -5.79 8.80 -0.33
C GLU A 50 -5.42 7.89 -1.51
N LYS A 51 -4.55 8.34 -2.42
CA LYS A 51 -4.22 7.57 -3.63
C LYS A 51 -3.31 6.38 -3.34
N ILE A 52 -2.60 6.34 -2.22
CA ILE A 52 -1.72 5.22 -1.87
C ILE A 52 -2.37 4.21 -0.93
N LYS A 53 -3.53 4.51 -0.33
CA LYS A 53 -4.19 3.64 0.67
C LYS A 53 -4.52 2.24 0.15
N GLU A 54 -4.96 2.11 -1.11
CA GLU A 54 -5.28 0.79 -1.66
C GLU A 54 -4.01 -0.07 -1.78
N ALA A 55 -2.89 0.54 -2.16
CA ALA A 55 -1.59 -0.14 -2.16
C ALA A 55 -1.20 -0.58 -0.74
N VAL A 56 -1.24 0.32 0.24
CA VAL A 56 -0.93 -0.03 1.64
C VAL A 56 -1.85 -1.15 2.15
N THR A 57 -3.12 -1.15 1.76
CA THR A 57 -4.09 -2.21 2.09
C THR A 57 -3.69 -3.54 1.47
N ALA A 58 -3.35 -3.54 0.20
CA ALA A 58 -2.92 -4.73 -0.51
C ALA A 58 -1.63 -5.32 0.08
N PHE A 59 -0.62 -4.49 0.36
CA PHE A 59 0.61 -4.96 1.03
C PHE A 59 0.31 -5.53 2.43
N SER A 60 -0.50 -4.83 3.23
CA SER A 60 -0.86 -5.27 4.58
C SER A 60 -1.68 -6.57 4.59
N ALA A 61 -2.58 -6.76 3.63
CA ALA A 61 -3.35 -8.00 3.47
C ALA A 61 -2.47 -9.21 3.10
N HIS A 62 -1.30 -8.96 2.50
CA HIS A 62 -0.26 -9.96 2.25
C HIS A 62 0.77 -10.04 3.39
N GLU A 63 0.48 -9.48 4.56
CA GLU A 63 1.34 -9.55 5.75
C GLU A 63 2.74 -8.95 5.53
N PHE A 64 2.83 -7.92 4.69
CA PHE A 64 4.05 -7.11 4.63
C PHE A 64 4.04 -6.08 5.77
N PRO A 65 5.16 -5.93 6.50
CA PRO A 65 5.28 -4.94 7.57
C PRO A 65 5.48 -3.54 6.94
N THR A 66 4.38 -2.91 6.53
CA THR A 66 4.42 -1.56 5.98
C THR A 66 4.73 -0.56 7.10
N SER A 67 5.72 0.32 6.88
CA SER A 67 6.18 1.29 7.88
C SER A 67 5.82 2.72 7.52
N GLN A 68 5.92 3.07 6.24
CA GLN A 68 5.65 4.40 5.69
C GLN A 68 5.16 4.29 4.24
N SER A 69 4.53 5.35 3.74
CA SER A 69 4.12 5.46 2.33
C SER A 69 3.94 6.92 1.94
N CYS A 70 3.92 7.19 0.65
CA CYS A 70 3.57 8.51 0.10
C CYS A 70 2.91 8.30 -1.26
N GLU A 71 1.91 9.12 -1.59
CA GLU A 71 1.30 9.08 -2.93
C GLU A 71 2.16 9.77 -3.99
N GLY A 72 3.03 10.69 -3.61
CA GLY A 72 3.84 11.45 -4.54
C GLY A 72 3.26 12.83 -4.81
N HIS A 73 4.08 13.86 -4.62
CA HIS A 73 3.68 15.27 -4.59
C HIS A 73 4.58 16.09 -5.53
N VAL A 74 3.99 16.81 -6.49
CA VAL A 74 4.73 17.60 -7.49
C VAL A 74 4.35 19.07 -7.36
N GLY A 75 5.37 19.93 -7.20
CA GLY A 75 5.22 21.38 -7.10
C GLY A 75 5.71 21.93 -5.75
N ASP A 76 5.69 23.26 -5.61
CA ASP A 76 6.25 23.98 -4.46
C ASP A 76 5.35 23.97 -3.20
N GLU A 77 4.11 23.51 -3.32
CA GLU A 77 3.11 23.59 -2.24
C GLU A 77 3.02 22.32 -1.37
N GLU A 78 3.71 21.24 -1.75
CA GLU A 78 3.56 19.93 -1.11
C GLU A 78 4.92 19.30 -0.77
N GLU A 79 5.16 19.09 0.53
CA GLU A 79 6.36 18.39 1.00
C GLU A 79 6.25 16.88 0.69
N GLY A 80 7.21 16.33 -0.06
CA GLY A 80 7.23 14.89 -0.35
C GLY A 80 8.18 14.49 -1.47
N LYS A 81 8.22 13.19 -1.75
CA LYS A 81 8.81 12.70 -3.00
C LYS A 81 7.80 12.93 -4.13
N SER A 82 8.27 13.14 -5.35
CA SER A 82 7.44 13.39 -6.53
C SER A 82 6.83 12.13 -7.16
N PHE A 83 6.88 10.99 -6.44
CA PHE A 83 6.45 9.68 -6.93
C PHE A 83 5.86 8.82 -5.80
N PRO A 84 4.95 7.87 -6.11
CA PRO A 84 4.37 6.98 -5.13
C PRO A 84 5.38 5.92 -4.66
N TRP A 85 5.30 5.57 -3.38
CA TRP A 85 6.07 4.47 -2.82
C TRP A 85 5.40 3.90 -1.56
N VAL A 86 5.65 2.60 -1.32
CA VAL A 86 5.32 1.91 -0.07
C VAL A 86 6.61 1.37 0.52
N GLU A 87 6.88 1.71 1.78
CA GLU A 87 8.03 1.26 2.53
C GLU A 87 7.69 0.01 3.34
N ILE A 88 8.57 -0.97 3.27
CA ILE A 88 8.49 -2.23 4.01
C ILE A 88 9.71 -2.32 4.91
N ASP A 89 9.45 -2.41 6.21
CA ASP A 89 10.46 -2.58 7.23
C ASP A 89 9.88 -3.45 8.35
N ALA A 90 10.50 -4.60 8.59
CA ALA A 90 10.16 -5.45 9.71
C ALA A 90 10.29 -4.67 11.02
N PRO A 91 9.48 -4.97 12.05
CA PRO A 91 9.56 -4.26 13.32
C PRO A 91 10.96 -4.29 13.91
N GLU A 92 11.43 -3.13 14.36
CA GLU A 92 12.71 -2.97 15.05
C GLU A 92 12.77 -3.90 16.27
N PRO A 93 13.75 -4.82 16.38
CA PRO A 93 13.84 -5.73 17.52
C PRO A 93 14.21 -4.97 18.80
N GLU A 94 13.57 -5.24 19.93
CA GLU A 94 13.94 -4.58 21.19
C GLU A 94 15.42 -4.77 21.55
N ASN A 95 16.10 -3.71 21.98
CA ASN A 95 17.51 -3.71 22.42
C ASN A 95 18.49 -4.26 21.36
N TRP A 96 18.30 -3.93 20.08
CA TRP A 96 19.17 -4.38 18.99
C TRP A 96 20.48 -3.57 18.86
N GLN A 97 20.53 -2.34 19.39
CA GLN A 97 21.57 -1.34 19.06
C GLN A 97 23.00 -1.84 19.29
N GLU A 98 23.21 -2.63 20.33
CA GLU A 98 24.50 -3.23 20.70
C GLU A 98 24.55 -4.76 20.47
N ASN A 99 23.51 -5.34 19.86
CA ASN A 99 23.39 -6.78 19.64
C ASN A 99 23.44 -7.13 18.14
N GLU A 100 24.60 -7.65 17.70
CA GLU A 100 24.84 -8.01 16.30
C GLU A 100 23.97 -9.18 15.79
N GLU A 101 23.57 -10.09 16.66
CA GLU A 101 22.67 -11.20 16.29
C GLU A 101 21.28 -10.65 15.93
N LYS A 102 20.73 -9.76 16.78
CA LYS A 102 19.45 -9.10 16.52
C LYS A 102 19.47 -8.24 15.27
N LYS A 103 20.57 -7.50 15.02
CA LYS A 103 20.75 -6.74 13.77
C LYS A 103 20.69 -7.65 12.55
N LYS A 104 21.37 -8.80 12.62
CA LYS A 104 21.41 -9.78 11.55
C LYS A 104 20.06 -10.45 11.34
N GLU A 105 19.34 -10.79 12.41
CA GLU A 105 17.99 -11.34 12.35
C GLU A 105 17.02 -10.35 11.70
N TRP A 106 17.08 -9.08 12.10
CA TRP A 106 16.25 -8.02 11.52
C TRP A 106 16.54 -7.85 10.03
N GLN A 107 17.82 -7.77 9.66
CA GLN A 107 18.23 -7.72 8.26
C GLN A 107 17.75 -8.94 7.48
N MET A 108 17.85 -10.14 8.06
CA MET A 108 17.38 -11.37 7.44
C MET A 108 15.87 -11.36 7.23
N GLU A 109 15.10 -10.86 8.19
CA GLU A 109 13.64 -10.76 8.06
C GLU A 109 13.27 -9.81 6.92
N ASN A 110 13.91 -8.64 6.86
CA ASN A 110 13.72 -7.71 5.75
C ASN A 110 14.10 -8.33 4.38
N LEU A 111 15.20 -9.08 4.29
CA LEU A 111 15.58 -9.78 3.05
C LEU A 111 14.56 -10.86 2.63
N LYS A 112 13.90 -11.55 3.57
CA LYS A 112 12.78 -12.45 3.24
C LYS A 112 11.63 -11.67 2.64
N GLN A 113 11.31 -10.48 3.18
CA GLN A 113 10.27 -9.62 2.62
C GLN A 113 10.64 -9.15 1.20
N GLN A 114 11.91 -8.77 0.96
CA GLN A 114 12.39 -8.44 -0.39
C GLN A 114 12.16 -9.59 -1.37
N LYS A 115 12.55 -10.82 -1.00
CA LYS A 115 12.35 -12.00 -1.84
C LYS A 115 10.88 -12.23 -2.18
N ARG A 116 9.98 -12.11 -1.18
CA ARG A 116 8.53 -12.24 -1.39
C ARG A 116 7.99 -11.20 -2.37
N VAL A 117 8.42 -9.94 -2.26
CA VAL A 117 8.01 -8.88 -3.20
C VAL A 117 8.58 -9.15 -4.60
N ILE A 118 9.84 -9.58 -4.72
CA ILE A 118 10.45 -9.94 -6.01
C ILE A 118 9.64 -11.03 -6.71
N ASP A 119 9.22 -12.08 -5.99
CA ASP A 119 8.40 -13.16 -6.56
C ASP A 119 7.06 -12.66 -7.08
N LEU A 120 6.43 -11.74 -6.34
CA LEU A 120 5.17 -11.12 -6.75
C LEU A 120 5.36 -10.20 -7.97
N LEU A 121 6.45 -9.44 -8.02
CA LEU A 121 6.78 -8.60 -9.17
C LEU A 121 7.13 -9.42 -10.41
N GLU A 122 7.86 -10.53 -10.26
CA GLU A 122 8.15 -11.46 -11.35
C GLU A 122 6.86 -12.05 -11.94
N GLU A 123 5.94 -12.47 -11.09
CA GLU A 123 4.63 -12.96 -11.52
C GLU A 123 3.82 -11.85 -12.21
N PHE A 124 3.75 -10.67 -11.59
CA PHE A 124 3.06 -9.51 -12.13
C PHE A 124 3.58 -9.15 -13.52
N TYR A 125 4.90 -9.12 -13.74
CA TYR A 125 5.50 -8.68 -14.99
C TYR A 125 5.64 -9.76 -16.08
N ARG A 126 5.35 -11.03 -15.79
CA ARG A 126 5.65 -12.18 -16.68
C ARG A 126 5.19 -12.04 -18.13
N ALA A 127 4.06 -11.39 -18.38
CA ALA A 127 3.51 -11.17 -19.72
C ALA A 127 3.07 -9.72 -19.97
N ARG A 128 3.50 -8.77 -19.13
CA ARG A 128 3.11 -7.36 -19.24
C ARG A 128 4.09 -6.58 -20.12
N GLN A 129 3.54 -5.71 -20.96
CA GLN A 129 4.31 -4.67 -21.64
C GLN A 129 4.17 -3.36 -20.86
N THR A 130 5.09 -3.13 -19.93
CA THR A 130 5.18 -1.89 -19.15
C THR A 130 6.44 -1.12 -19.53
N ALA A 131 6.32 0.21 -19.68
CA ALA A 131 7.44 1.12 -19.88
C ALA A 131 8.49 0.93 -18.78
N PHE A 132 9.78 0.90 -19.14
CA PHE A 132 10.83 0.49 -18.21
C PHE A 132 10.89 1.35 -16.94
N ASP A 133 10.71 2.65 -17.08
CA ASP A 133 10.73 3.61 -15.98
C ASP A 133 9.50 3.51 -15.07
N ALA A 134 8.35 3.06 -15.59
CA ALA A 134 7.15 2.84 -14.79
C ALA A 134 7.26 1.59 -13.91
N ARG A 135 7.99 0.56 -14.35
CA ARG A 135 8.10 -0.73 -13.64
C ARG A 135 8.52 -0.54 -12.20
N LEU A 136 7.82 -1.20 -11.29
CA LEU A 136 8.14 -1.23 -9.88
C LEU A 136 9.43 -2.02 -9.63
N HIS A 137 10.25 -1.52 -8.72
CA HIS A 137 11.46 -2.17 -8.23
C HIS A 137 11.61 -1.93 -6.73
N LEU A 138 12.58 -2.61 -6.14
CA LEU A 138 12.95 -2.45 -4.73
C LEU A 138 14.11 -1.46 -4.61
N ARG A 139 13.91 -0.38 -3.87
CA ARG A 139 14.95 0.56 -3.49
C ARG A 139 15.28 0.38 -2.00
N ASN A 140 16.47 -0.11 -1.70
CA ASN A 140 16.93 -0.26 -0.31
C ASN A 140 16.98 1.10 0.40
N ILE A 141 16.65 1.09 1.69
CA ILE A 141 16.75 2.21 2.61
C ILE A 141 17.37 1.74 3.94
N GLY A 142 18.04 2.66 4.63
CA GLY A 142 18.68 2.34 5.91
C GLY A 142 19.77 1.27 5.81
N ALA A 143 20.15 0.71 6.96
CA ALA A 143 21.25 -0.26 7.08
C ALA A 143 20.77 -1.73 7.20
N PHE A 144 19.51 -1.96 7.57
CA PHE A 144 19.00 -3.29 7.95
C PHE A 144 18.04 -3.89 6.91
N GLY A 145 18.22 -3.55 5.64
CA GLY A 145 17.51 -4.19 4.53
C GLY A 145 16.06 -3.75 4.33
N ALA A 146 15.58 -2.74 5.07
CA ALA A 146 14.34 -2.05 4.76
C ALA A 146 14.36 -1.53 3.32
N PHE A 147 13.20 -1.43 2.68
CA PHE A 147 13.14 -1.06 1.26
C PHE A 147 11.82 -0.41 0.89
N ARG A 148 11.82 0.28 -0.24
CA ARG A 148 10.63 0.85 -0.88
C ARG A 148 10.30 0.08 -2.14
N VAL A 149 9.00 -0.16 -2.35
CA VAL A 149 8.45 -0.52 -3.65
C VAL A 149 8.07 0.78 -4.35
N GLN A 150 8.75 1.08 -5.46
CA GLN A 150 8.61 2.33 -6.21
C GLN A 150 8.94 2.12 -7.69
N SER A 151 8.49 3.01 -8.58
CA SER A 151 8.83 2.96 -10.01
C SER A 151 10.32 3.13 -10.27
N THR A 152 10.85 2.49 -11.31
CA THR A 152 12.28 2.51 -11.68
C THR A 152 12.76 3.93 -12.02
N GLY A 153 11.91 4.76 -12.61
CA GLY A 153 12.19 6.16 -12.92
C GLY A 153 11.98 7.13 -11.76
N ALA A 154 11.61 6.65 -10.56
CA ALA A 154 11.33 7.49 -9.40
C ALA A 154 12.47 8.49 -9.09
N GLU A 155 13.72 8.02 -9.03
CA GLU A 155 14.85 8.87 -8.62
C GLU A 155 15.25 9.93 -9.66
N ILE A 156 14.78 9.82 -10.91
CA ILE A 156 15.06 10.84 -11.95
C ILE A 156 13.99 11.93 -12.00
N MET A 157 12.90 11.80 -11.24
CA MET A 157 11.81 12.78 -11.26
C MET A 157 12.28 14.20 -10.95
N ASP A 158 13.22 14.34 -10.00
CA ASP A 158 13.72 15.63 -9.52
C ASP A 158 14.49 16.43 -10.58
N ILE A 159 14.91 15.80 -11.69
CA ILE A 159 15.59 16.48 -12.81
C ILE A 159 14.66 16.76 -14.00
N LEU A 160 13.41 16.30 -13.96
CA LEU A 160 12.44 16.52 -15.02
C LEU A 160 11.73 17.87 -14.85
N PRO A 161 11.31 18.52 -15.94
CA PRO A 161 10.38 19.65 -15.86
C PRO A 161 9.08 19.24 -15.16
N GLU A 162 8.45 20.14 -14.42
CA GLU A 162 7.23 19.87 -13.64
C GLU A 162 6.11 19.22 -14.47
N GLU A 163 5.90 19.70 -15.69
CA GLU A 163 4.92 19.16 -16.63
C GLU A 163 5.21 17.70 -17.04
N GLU A 164 6.49 17.29 -17.05
CA GLU A 164 6.87 15.91 -17.28
C GLU A 164 6.75 15.08 -15.99
N GLN A 165 7.10 15.65 -14.83
CA GLN A 165 6.88 15.01 -13.53
C GLN A 165 5.41 14.63 -13.35
N LYS A 166 4.46 15.55 -13.61
CA LYS A 166 3.02 15.25 -13.51
C LYS A 166 2.60 14.05 -14.38
N LYS A 167 3.07 13.99 -15.62
CA LYS A 167 2.79 12.87 -16.54
C LYS A 167 3.40 11.55 -16.05
N LYS A 168 4.61 11.58 -15.51
CA LYS A 168 5.26 10.40 -14.94
C LYS A 168 4.58 9.96 -13.65
N LEU A 169 4.16 10.89 -12.80
CA LEU A 169 3.42 10.61 -11.58
C LEU A 169 2.09 9.88 -11.88
N GLU A 170 1.33 10.33 -12.87
CA GLU A 170 0.12 9.62 -13.34
C GLU A 170 0.43 8.20 -13.81
N LEU A 171 1.53 8.02 -14.56
CA LEU A 171 1.99 6.71 -15.00
C LEU A 171 2.40 5.81 -13.83
N TYR A 172 3.05 6.38 -12.81
CA TYR A 172 3.53 5.63 -11.64
C TYR A 172 2.39 5.29 -10.68
N TRP A 173 1.38 6.16 -10.51
CA TRP A 173 0.13 5.83 -9.84
C TRP A 173 -0.56 4.65 -10.51
N LYS A 174 -0.72 4.71 -11.84
CA LYS A 174 -1.33 3.62 -12.57
C LYS A 174 -0.60 2.29 -12.33
N GLU A 175 0.74 2.29 -12.36
CA GLU A 175 1.49 1.06 -12.17
C GLU A 175 1.34 0.48 -10.75
N ILE A 176 1.41 1.31 -9.71
CA ILE A 176 1.24 0.83 -8.33
C ILE A 176 -0.21 0.42 -8.05
N ASP A 177 -1.20 1.08 -8.64
CA ASP A 177 -2.61 0.69 -8.56
C ASP A 177 -2.86 -0.66 -9.24
N GLU A 178 -2.30 -0.88 -10.43
CA GLU A 178 -2.42 -2.15 -11.15
C GLU A 178 -1.71 -3.29 -10.39
N PHE A 179 -0.58 -3.02 -9.74
CA PHE A 179 0.06 -4.00 -8.87
C PHE A 179 -0.78 -4.29 -7.63
N SER A 180 -1.40 -3.27 -7.03
CA SER A 180 -2.28 -3.41 -5.87
C SER A 180 -3.52 -4.23 -6.20
N ALA A 181 -4.11 -4.02 -7.39
CA ALA A 181 -5.21 -4.82 -7.91
C ALA A 181 -4.79 -6.29 -8.11
N PHE A 182 -3.61 -6.53 -8.68
CA PHE A 182 -3.05 -7.88 -8.80
C PHE A 182 -2.89 -8.57 -7.44
N LEU A 183 -2.36 -7.87 -6.43
CA LEU A 183 -2.24 -8.40 -5.07
C LEU A 183 -3.62 -8.72 -4.48
N LYS A 184 -4.60 -7.84 -4.67
CA LYS A 184 -5.98 -8.05 -4.22
C LYS A 184 -6.60 -9.30 -4.85
N GLU A 185 -6.51 -9.43 -6.18
CA GLU A 185 -6.99 -10.62 -6.90
C GLU A 185 -6.31 -11.91 -6.39
N LYS A 186 -5.00 -11.86 -6.15
CA LYS A 186 -4.23 -12.99 -5.60
C LYS A 186 -4.65 -13.35 -4.17
N TYR A 187 -5.06 -12.37 -3.37
CA TYR A 187 -5.56 -12.60 -2.03
C TYR A 187 -6.91 -13.36 -2.06
N PHE A 188 -7.82 -12.94 -2.94
CA PHE A 188 -9.17 -13.53 -3.06
C PHE A 188 -9.23 -14.84 -3.84
N SER A 189 -8.27 -15.09 -4.75
CA SER A 189 -8.22 -16.33 -5.56
C SER A 189 -7.60 -17.54 -4.84
N LYS A 190 -6.91 -17.32 -3.72
CA LYS A 190 -6.47 -18.39 -2.82
C LYS A 190 -7.63 -19.01 -2.05
#